data_AF-N4WZ56-F1
#
_entry.id   AF-N4WZ56-F1
#
_cell.length_a   1.000
_cell.length_b   1.000
_cell.length_c   1.000
_cell.angle_alpha   90.00
_cell.angle_beta   90.00
_cell.angle_gamma   90.00
#
_symmetry.space_group_name_H-M   'P 1'
#
loop_
_entity.id
_entity.type
_entity.pdbx_description
1 polymer ?
#
loop_
_entity_poly.entity_id
_entity_poly.type
_entity_poly.pdbx_seq_one_letter_code
_entity_poly.pdbx_strand_id
1 'polypeptide(L)'
;MDFTQYQHYIPQFMLRRFAVDQPINPSKVSKSDQKKEKDRYKYNCTIKVLNLGAIPPEITDDLVRKTFGRRGMYNNGLDDRIEKKLANIEQNVSQIIARVLDAHKAGKDGISLVRSEKDLLRKFQFVMRYRSPIFFDRFNHQTAEDYNSDDKEEFKKYMRDLEESRPLDVWFHNLKKMIDIAMDPECHWVEELRKAIYPNDADWFIENIQSMYMAFVTPLDPKEEFIITENAFGIHEGPVSYVDRFTGEKKRIAYPEFHLLTVISPRLAIVFRNKSLPEPHEDDDLELRKLKLLRLATMAQMHADPENVTSLLEDLPIARARRPELAEDADGVLRMDDKFDFVFFPINSKHVQTINMMMLDEAYEIEKLAFRSEAALLKAIEFYLEYPCLTRGLYSRKTVSYKPDDPKLRHLKKMEHVARMLGSSATAKYHVD
;
A
#
# COMPACT_ATOMS: atom_id res chain seq x y z
N MET A 1 29.00 15.55 -16.48
CA MET A 1 28.22 15.70 -15.24
C MET A 1 27.29 14.52 -15.18
N ASP A 2 27.46 13.65 -14.20
CA ASP A 2 26.62 12.47 -14.03
C ASP A 2 25.26 12.94 -13.50
N PHE A 3 24.23 12.94 -14.34
CA PHE A 3 22.91 13.41 -13.95
C PHE A 3 22.24 12.33 -13.10
N THR A 4 22.30 12.50 -11.78
CA THR A 4 21.57 11.63 -10.86
C THR A 4 20.06 11.73 -11.13
N GLN A 5 19.47 10.63 -11.60
CA GLN A 5 18.05 10.57 -11.88
C GLN A 5 17.24 10.58 -10.58
N TYR A 6 16.05 11.18 -10.61
CA TYR A 6 15.09 11.14 -9.51
C TYR A 6 14.08 10.02 -9.74
N GLN A 7 14.07 9.03 -8.85
CA GLN A 7 13.20 7.87 -8.97
C GLN A 7 12.04 7.96 -7.98
N HIS A 8 10.83 7.98 -8.52
CA HIS A 8 9.61 8.05 -7.72
C HIS A 8 9.28 6.68 -7.15
N TYR A 9 9.08 6.58 -5.85
CA TYR A 9 8.52 5.36 -5.24
C TYR A 9 6.98 5.42 -5.17
N ILE A 10 6.36 6.61 -5.27
CA ILE A 10 4.93 6.76 -5.57
C ILE A 10 4.74 7.35 -6.97
N PRO A 11 3.97 6.70 -7.87
CA PRO A 11 3.80 7.17 -9.24
C PRO A 11 3.17 8.55 -9.31
N GLN A 12 3.70 9.43 -10.17
CA GLN A 12 3.18 10.78 -10.33
C GLN A 12 1.70 10.82 -10.77
N PHE A 13 1.21 9.80 -11.49
CA PHE A 13 -0.19 9.77 -11.93
C PHE A 13 -1.18 9.65 -10.77
N MET A 14 -0.75 9.04 -9.64
CA MET A 14 -1.51 9.00 -8.39
C MET A 14 -1.40 10.32 -7.65
N LEU A 15 -0.19 10.85 -7.50
CA LEU A 15 0.05 12.12 -6.79
C LEU A 15 -0.70 13.30 -7.41
N ARG A 16 -0.79 13.37 -8.74
CA ARG A 16 -1.58 14.41 -9.41
C ARG A 16 -3.07 14.40 -9.03
N ARG A 17 -3.59 13.32 -8.46
CA ARG A 17 -4.99 13.24 -7.98
C ARG A 17 -5.19 13.96 -6.64
N PHE A 18 -4.11 14.28 -5.93
CA PHE A 18 -4.11 15.08 -4.70
C PHE A 18 -3.86 16.56 -4.97
N ALA A 19 -3.55 16.93 -6.21
CA ALA A 19 -3.31 18.31 -6.57
C ALA A 19 -4.59 19.13 -6.43
N VAL A 20 -4.43 20.38 -6.01
CA VAL A 20 -5.52 21.34 -6.05
C VAL A 20 -5.78 21.67 -7.51
N ASP A 21 -7.02 21.51 -7.96
CA ASP A 21 -7.44 21.97 -9.29
C ASP A 21 -7.26 23.49 -9.33
N GLN A 22 -6.25 23.98 -10.06
CA GLN A 22 -6.30 25.37 -10.51
C GLN A 22 -7.20 25.37 -11.75
N PRO A 23 -8.32 26.13 -11.74
CA PRO A 23 -9.15 26.21 -12.92
C PRO A 23 -8.30 26.77 -14.06
N ILE A 24 -8.07 25.94 -15.08
CA ILE A 24 -7.66 26.44 -16.39
C ILE A 24 -8.89 27.23 -16.86
N ASN A 25 -8.84 28.55 -16.73
CA ASN A 25 -9.90 29.43 -17.22
C ASN A 25 -10.12 29.09 -18.71
N PRO A 26 -11.27 28.49 -19.10
CA PRO A 26 -11.45 28.05 -20.49
C PRO A 26 -11.66 29.23 -21.46
N SER A 27 -11.62 30.46 -20.97
CA SER A 27 -11.98 31.63 -21.75
C SER A 27 -10.78 32.13 -22.56
N LYS A 28 -10.89 31.92 -23.89
CA LYS A 28 -10.17 32.61 -24.98
C LYS A 28 -8.77 32.14 -25.40
N VAL A 29 -8.40 30.87 -25.22
CA VAL A 29 -7.10 30.37 -25.73
C VAL A 29 -7.25 29.29 -26.79
N SER A 30 -6.40 29.35 -27.83
CA SER A 30 -6.41 28.44 -28.97
C SER A 30 -6.14 26.98 -28.56
N LYS A 31 -6.55 25.99 -29.37
CA LYS A 31 -6.30 24.56 -29.09
C LYS A 31 -4.82 24.21 -28.89
N SER A 32 -3.89 24.92 -29.54
CA SER A 32 -2.45 24.69 -29.35
C SER A 32 -1.94 25.24 -28.02
N ASP A 33 -2.49 26.36 -27.57
CA ASP A 33 -2.11 26.99 -26.31
C ASP A 33 -2.71 26.22 -25.13
N GLN A 34 -3.93 25.71 -25.26
CA GLN A 34 -4.50 24.76 -24.29
C GLN A 34 -3.65 23.50 -24.11
N LYS A 35 -3.04 23.00 -25.20
CA LYS A 35 -2.13 21.85 -25.12
C LYS A 35 -0.83 22.20 -24.39
N LYS A 36 -0.21 23.35 -24.74
CA LYS A 36 0.98 23.85 -24.05
C LYS A 36 0.73 24.16 -22.57
N GLU A 37 -0.45 24.65 -22.24
CA GLU A 37 -0.87 25.00 -20.88
C GLU A 37 -1.17 23.75 -20.05
N LYS A 38 -1.83 22.73 -20.65
CA LYS A 38 -1.96 21.40 -20.05
C LYS A 38 -0.61 20.73 -19.81
N ASP A 39 0.32 20.84 -20.76
CA ASP A 39 1.68 20.33 -20.60
C ASP A 39 2.42 21.08 -19.48
N ARG A 40 2.34 22.41 -19.43
CA ARG A 40 2.90 23.22 -18.32
C ARG A 40 2.30 22.83 -16.96
N TYR A 41 0.99 22.65 -16.87
CA TYR A 41 0.31 22.18 -15.65
C TYR A 41 0.80 20.79 -15.24
N LYS A 42 0.93 19.87 -16.20
CA LYS A 42 1.46 18.51 -15.96
C LYS A 42 2.87 18.52 -15.34
N TYR A 43 3.71 19.51 -15.72
CA TYR A 43 5.08 19.66 -15.22
C TYR A 43 5.21 20.49 -13.93
N ASN A 44 4.28 21.41 -13.66
CA ASN A 44 4.31 22.34 -12.52
C ASN A 44 3.21 22.10 -11.48
N CYS A 45 2.51 20.96 -11.58
CA CYS A 45 1.49 20.55 -10.63
C CYS A 45 2.05 20.51 -9.20
N THR A 46 1.40 21.19 -8.26
CA THR A 46 1.72 21.17 -6.83
C THR A 46 0.70 20.35 -6.05
N ILE A 47 1.13 19.79 -4.92
CA ILE A 47 0.31 19.07 -3.95
C ILE A 47 0.61 19.60 -2.56
N LYS A 48 -0.41 19.58 -1.69
CA LYS A 48 -0.20 19.88 -0.28
C LYS A 48 0.50 18.70 0.39
N VAL A 49 1.56 19.00 1.11
CA VAL A 49 2.39 18.04 1.83
C VAL A 49 2.52 18.49 3.27
N LEU A 50 2.37 17.55 4.19
CA LEU A 50 2.78 17.73 5.58
C LEU A 50 4.19 17.18 5.72
N ASN A 51 5.15 18.07 6.01
CA ASN A 51 6.54 17.75 6.24
C ASN A 51 6.77 17.48 7.74
N LEU A 52 6.86 16.20 8.08
CA LEU A 52 7.17 15.70 9.42
C LEU A 52 8.67 15.73 9.72
N GLY A 53 9.53 15.87 8.70
CA GLY A 53 10.98 16.03 8.86
C GLY A 53 11.38 17.42 9.38
N ALA A 54 10.55 18.43 9.15
CA ALA A 54 10.75 19.78 9.68
C ALA A 54 10.51 19.86 11.20
N ILE A 55 11.20 20.80 11.86
CA ILE A 55 11.07 21.06 13.30
C ILE A 55 10.82 22.56 13.50
N PRO A 56 9.57 22.99 13.81
CA PRO A 56 8.35 22.19 13.90
C PRO A 56 7.87 21.62 12.55
N PRO A 57 6.98 20.62 12.54
CA PRO A 57 6.31 20.16 11.32
C PRO A 57 5.60 21.31 10.60
N GLU A 58 5.59 21.27 9.27
CA GLU A 58 4.99 22.34 8.45
C GLU A 58 4.18 21.78 7.27
N ILE A 59 3.22 22.56 6.79
CA ILE A 59 2.45 22.27 5.58
C ILE A 59 3.02 23.10 4.42
N THR A 60 3.42 22.43 3.35
CA THR A 60 4.02 23.06 2.15
C THR A 60 3.26 22.66 0.88
N ASP A 61 3.40 23.48 -0.16
CA ASP A 61 3.02 23.11 -1.53
C ASP A 61 4.26 22.58 -2.27
N ASP A 62 4.35 21.26 -2.44
CA ASP A 62 5.48 20.62 -3.13
C ASP A 62 5.13 20.31 -4.59
N LEU A 63 6.12 20.42 -5.48
CA LEU A 63 5.96 19.99 -6.88
C LEU A 63 5.86 18.46 -6.96
N VAL A 64 4.83 17.94 -7.63
CA VAL A 64 4.61 16.48 -7.81
C VAL A 64 5.87 15.74 -8.29
N ARG A 65 6.62 16.33 -9.23
CA ARG A 65 7.86 15.73 -9.78
C ARG A 65 9.06 15.69 -8.81
N LYS A 66 8.92 16.28 -7.63
CA LYS A 66 9.94 16.36 -6.57
C LYS A 66 9.44 15.78 -5.24
N THR A 67 8.27 15.15 -5.23
CA THR A 67 7.68 14.53 -4.03
C THR A 67 7.69 13.01 -4.19
N PHE A 68 7.92 12.31 -3.09
CA PHE A 68 7.87 10.84 -2.99
C PHE A 68 8.80 10.12 -3.98
N GLY A 69 10.06 10.53 -3.97
CA GLY A 69 11.13 9.92 -4.74
C GLY A 69 12.50 10.18 -4.12
N ARG A 70 13.50 9.41 -4.55
CA ARG A 70 14.89 9.49 -4.09
C ARG A 70 15.78 9.83 -5.28
N ARG A 71 16.79 10.68 -5.07
CA ARG A 71 17.82 10.92 -6.08
C ARG A 71 18.83 9.79 -6.03
N GLY A 72 19.14 9.24 -7.20
CA GLY A 72 20.27 8.34 -7.34
C GLY A 72 20.10 7.01 -6.64
N MET A 73 18.85 6.53 -6.53
CA MET A 73 18.55 5.23 -5.92
C MET A 73 19.33 4.09 -6.60
N TYR A 74 19.65 4.23 -7.89
CA TYR A 74 20.35 3.21 -8.68
C TYR A 74 21.75 3.63 -9.15
N ASN A 75 22.35 4.67 -8.55
CA ASN A 75 23.64 5.21 -8.98
C ASN A 75 24.81 4.21 -8.92
N ASN A 76 24.66 3.06 -8.26
CA ASN A 76 25.68 2.02 -8.12
C ASN A 76 25.75 1.08 -9.33
N GLY A 77 25.48 1.60 -10.53
CA GLY A 77 25.67 0.91 -11.81
C GLY A 77 24.52 0.00 -12.25
N LEU A 78 23.27 0.43 -12.06
CA LEU A 78 22.11 -0.43 -12.27
C LEU A 78 21.14 0.05 -13.36
N ASP A 79 20.48 -0.94 -13.94
CA ASP A 79 20.04 -1.03 -15.33
C ASP A 79 18.84 -0.13 -15.67
N ASP A 80 19.02 0.83 -16.59
CA ASP A 80 17.95 1.59 -17.27
C ASP A 80 16.78 0.72 -17.75
N ARG A 81 17.01 -0.59 -17.98
CA ARG A 81 15.96 -1.54 -18.38
C ARG A 81 14.94 -1.81 -17.27
N ILE A 82 15.29 -1.74 -15.99
CA ILE A 82 14.33 -1.93 -14.89
C ILE A 82 13.39 -0.74 -14.81
N GLU A 83 13.92 0.47 -14.87
CA GLU A 83 13.08 1.68 -14.92
C GLU A 83 12.19 1.71 -16.16
N LYS A 84 12.66 1.21 -17.32
CA LYS A 84 11.81 1.03 -18.51
C LYS A 84 10.68 0.02 -18.26
N LYS A 85 10.94 -1.08 -17.56
CA LYS A 85 9.92 -2.08 -17.19
C LYS A 85 8.90 -1.51 -16.20
N LEU A 86 9.38 -0.79 -15.18
CA LEU A 86 8.54 -0.08 -14.22
C LEU A 86 7.68 0.99 -14.91
N ALA A 87 8.25 1.77 -15.83
CA ALA A 87 7.50 2.76 -16.60
C ALA A 87 6.39 2.12 -17.45
N ASN A 88 6.63 0.94 -18.05
CA ASN A 88 5.62 0.23 -18.83
C ASN A 88 4.45 -0.26 -17.95
N ILE A 89 4.74 -0.92 -16.82
CA ILE A 89 3.68 -1.36 -15.89
C ILE A 89 2.91 -0.16 -15.32
N GLU A 90 3.60 0.93 -14.96
CA GLU A 90 2.98 2.18 -14.51
C GLU A 90 2.07 2.78 -15.58
N GLN A 91 2.50 2.79 -16.85
CA GLN A 91 1.70 3.31 -17.95
C GLN A 91 0.39 2.52 -18.10
N ASN A 92 0.46 1.19 -18.13
CA ASN A 92 -0.72 0.34 -18.29
C ASN A 92 -1.67 0.47 -17.09
N VAL A 93 -1.13 0.46 -15.87
CA VAL A 93 -1.93 0.66 -14.65
C VAL A 93 -2.56 2.04 -14.62
N SER A 94 -1.86 3.09 -15.06
CA SER A 94 -2.41 4.45 -15.08
C SER A 94 -3.66 4.56 -15.96
N GLN A 95 -3.74 3.79 -17.05
CA GLN A 95 -4.91 3.74 -17.94
C GLN A 95 -6.09 3.03 -17.26
N ILE A 96 -5.83 1.90 -16.59
CA ILE A 96 -6.86 1.18 -15.82
C ILE A 96 -7.39 2.07 -14.71
N ILE A 97 -6.52 2.67 -13.89
CA ILE A 97 -6.91 3.56 -12.79
C ILE A 97 -7.66 4.80 -13.31
N ALA A 98 -7.27 5.36 -14.45
CA ALA A 98 -8.02 6.45 -15.07
C ALA A 98 -9.45 6.03 -15.42
N ARG A 99 -9.64 4.85 -16.05
CA ARG A 99 -10.97 4.29 -16.33
C ARG A 99 -11.81 4.09 -15.06
N VAL A 100 -11.20 3.53 -14.00
CA VAL A 100 -11.85 3.32 -12.69
C VAL A 100 -12.32 4.67 -12.12
N LEU A 101 -11.44 5.68 -12.11
CA LEU A 101 -11.76 7.00 -11.60
C LEU A 101 -12.82 7.71 -12.43
N ASP A 102 -12.80 7.58 -13.76
CA ASP A 102 -13.79 8.18 -14.65
C ASP A 102 -15.17 7.52 -14.47
N ALA A 103 -15.22 6.20 -14.28
CA ALA A 103 -16.45 5.48 -13.93
C ALA A 103 -17.04 5.98 -12.60
N HIS A 104 -16.20 6.10 -11.56
CA HIS A 104 -16.61 6.63 -10.26
C HIS A 104 -17.11 8.08 -10.36
N LYS A 105 -16.39 8.96 -11.07
CA LYS A 105 -16.79 10.36 -11.28
C LYS A 105 -18.10 10.50 -12.07
N ALA A 106 -18.36 9.57 -12.98
CA ALA A 106 -19.61 9.52 -13.74
C ALA A 106 -20.80 8.99 -12.90
N GLY A 107 -20.60 8.67 -11.62
CA GLY A 107 -21.64 8.17 -10.73
C GLY A 107 -22.06 6.74 -11.04
N LYS A 108 -21.20 5.93 -11.69
CA LYS A 108 -21.47 4.50 -11.85
C LYS A 108 -21.30 3.78 -10.52
N ASP A 109 -22.05 2.71 -10.32
CA ASP A 109 -21.94 1.87 -9.11
C ASP A 109 -20.68 0.99 -9.09
N GLY A 110 -19.99 0.87 -10.23
CA GLY A 110 -18.87 -0.05 -10.39
C GLY A 110 -18.17 0.00 -11.74
N ILE A 111 -17.28 -0.96 -11.97
CA ILE A 111 -16.51 -1.13 -13.21
C ILE A 111 -16.25 -2.62 -13.50
N SER A 112 -16.31 -2.99 -14.77
CA SER A 112 -15.88 -4.31 -15.24
C SER A 112 -14.42 -4.26 -15.68
N LEU A 113 -13.61 -5.18 -15.16
CA LEU A 113 -12.21 -5.39 -15.54
C LEU A 113 -12.03 -6.82 -16.03
N VAL A 114 -11.23 -7.01 -17.08
CA VAL A 114 -10.82 -8.36 -17.47
C VAL A 114 -9.75 -8.91 -16.51
N ARG A 115 -9.57 -10.23 -16.47
CA ARG A 115 -8.58 -10.91 -15.60
C ARG A 115 -7.21 -10.26 -15.67
N SER A 116 -6.71 -10.04 -16.89
CA SER A 116 -5.39 -9.42 -17.10
C SER A 116 -5.27 -8.02 -16.49
N GLU A 117 -6.33 -7.21 -16.51
CA GLU A 117 -6.35 -5.89 -15.87
C GLU A 117 -6.35 -5.99 -14.34
N LYS A 118 -7.21 -6.87 -13.79
CA LYS A 118 -7.26 -7.14 -12.35
C LYS A 118 -5.91 -7.63 -11.83
N ASP A 119 -5.31 -8.61 -12.50
CA ASP A 119 -4.05 -9.22 -12.08
C ASP A 119 -2.88 -8.26 -12.25
N LEU A 120 -2.93 -7.38 -13.27
CA LEU A 120 -1.97 -6.29 -13.40
C LEU A 120 -2.03 -5.30 -12.23
N LEU A 121 -3.23 -4.95 -11.74
CA LEU A 121 -3.36 -4.09 -10.56
C LEU A 121 -2.77 -4.74 -9.30
N ARG A 122 -2.97 -6.06 -9.11
CA ARG A 122 -2.39 -6.79 -7.97
C ARG A 122 -0.87 -6.85 -8.07
N LYS A 123 -0.36 -7.28 -9.22
CA LYS A 123 1.08 -7.33 -9.50
C LYS A 123 1.72 -5.96 -9.28
N PHE A 124 1.08 -4.91 -9.80
CA PHE A 124 1.57 -3.56 -9.63
C PHE A 124 1.66 -3.16 -8.16
N GLN A 125 0.61 -3.39 -7.38
CA GLN A 125 0.63 -3.08 -5.95
C GLN A 125 1.83 -3.75 -5.26
N PHE A 126 2.06 -5.05 -5.51
CA PHE A 126 3.18 -5.77 -4.89
C PHE A 126 4.54 -5.28 -5.40
N VAL A 127 4.72 -5.11 -6.71
CA VAL A 127 5.96 -4.61 -7.32
C VAL A 127 6.33 -3.24 -6.74
N MET A 128 5.33 -2.37 -6.57
CA MET A 128 5.51 -1.04 -5.99
C MET A 128 5.87 -1.08 -4.50
N ARG A 129 5.37 -2.07 -3.77
CA ARG A 129 5.76 -2.34 -2.39
C ARG A 129 7.20 -2.86 -2.31
N TYR A 130 7.53 -3.84 -3.13
CA TYR A 130 8.85 -4.48 -3.19
C TYR A 130 9.95 -3.52 -3.67
N ARG A 131 9.62 -2.55 -4.55
CA ARG A 131 10.56 -1.52 -5.01
C ARG A 131 10.80 -0.39 -3.99
N SER A 132 10.06 -0.35 -2.88
CA SER A 132 10.05 0.79 -1.96
C SER A 132 11.43 1.06 -1.32
N PRO A 133 11.65 2.27 -0.77
CA PRO A 133 12.91 2.60 -0.10
C PRO A 133 13.29 1.61 1.01
N ILE A 134 12.30 1.07 1.73
CA ILE A 134 12.50 0.09 2.80
C ILE A 134 13.21 -1.17 2.28
N PHE A 135 12.73 -1.73 1.16
CA PHE A 135 13.35 -2.91 0.55
C PHE A 135 14.65 -2.59 -0.15
N PHE A 136 14.75 -1.41 -0.75
CA PHE A 136 16.04 -0.96 -1.28
C PHE A 136 17.10 -0.89 -0.17
N ASP A 137 16.81 -0.27 0.96
CA ASP A 137 17.76 -0.16 2.07
C ASP A 137 18.08 -1.54 2.69
N ARG A 138 17.13 -2.50 2.68
CA ARG A 138 17.37 -3.91 3.07
C ARG A 138 18.40 -4.61 2.18
N PHE A 139 18.42 -4.35 0.87
CA PHE A 139 19.27 -5.05 -0.08
C PHE A 139 20.48 -4.23 -0.57
N ASN A 140 20.54 -2.93 -0.28
CA ASN A 140 21.60 -2.03 -0.76
C ASN A 140 22.91 -2.18 0.03
N HIS A 141 23.50 -3.37 -0.09
CA HIS A 141 24.76 -3.79 0.52
C HIS A 141 25.78 -4.14 -0.57
N GLN A 142 27.06 -3.87 -0.33
CA GLN A 142 28.12 -4.16 -1.31
C GLN A 142 28.52 -5.63 -1.32
N THR A 143 28.43 -6.30 -0.17
CA THR A 143 28.77 -7.71 -0.03
C THR A 143 27.64 -8.48 0.65
N ALA A 144 27.59 -9.79 0.41
CA ALA A 144 26.68 -10.70 1.11
C ALA A 144 26.86 -10.62 2.64
N GLU A 145 28.07 -10.35 3.12
CA GLU A 145 28.36 -10.31 4.56
C GLU A 145 27.70 -9.13 5.29
N ASP A 146 27.57 -8.01 4.59
CA ASP A 146 26.96 -6.77 5.10
C ASP A 146 25.44 -6.86 5.20
N TYR A 147 24.81 -7.87 4.57
CA TYR A 147 23.37 -8.09 4.64
C TYR A 147 22.94 -8.39 6.08
N ASN A 148 21.98 -7.62 6.58
CA ASN A 148 21.57 -7.65 7.98
C ASN A 148 20.05 -7.50 8.16
N SER A 149 19.30 -8.51 7.70
CA SER A 149 17.85 -8.63 7.92
C SER A 149 17.50 -9.89 8.72
N ASP A 150 16.22 -10.11 8.99
CA ASP A 150 15.70 -11.21 9.82
C ASP A 150 15.91 -12.62 9.22
N ASP A 151 16.12 -12.68 7.90
CA ASP A 151 16.41 -13.88 7.12
C ASP A 151 17.90 -14.02 6.71
N LYS A 152 18.80 -13.29 7.38
CA LYS A 152 20.24 -13.21 7.05
C LYS A 152 20.90 -14.55 6.73
N GLU A 153 20.72 -15.55 7.57
CA GLU A 153 21.41 -16.85 7.41
C GLU A 153 20.92 -17.60 6.17
N GLU A 154 19.60 -17.59 5.92
CA GLU A 154 19.00 -18.21 4.75
C GLU A 154 19.38 -17.48 3.46
N PHE A 155 19.31 -16.15 3.48
CA PHE A 155 19.67 -15.32 2.35
C PHE A 155 21.15 -15.49 1.98
N LYS A 156 22.07 -15.50 2.96
CA LYS A 156 23.49 -15.75 2.72
C LYS A 156 23.75 -17.14 2.14
N LYS A 157 22.99 -18.16 2.56
CA LYS A 157 23.07 -19.50 1.97
C LYS A 157 22.66 -19.48 0.51
N TYR A 158 21.52 -18.86 0.20
CA TYR A 158 21.04 -18.70 -1.17
C TYR A 158 22.04 -17.98 -2.08
N MET A 159 22.66 -16.90 -1.59
CA MET A 159 23.68 -16.17 -2.36
C MET A 159 24.92 -17.01 -2.66
N ARG A 160 25.39 -17.82 -1.69
CA ARG A 160 26.52 -18.74 -1.91
C ARG A 160 26.19 -19.79 -2.97
N ASP A 161 24.98 -20.34 -2.92
CA ASP A 161 24.52 -21.38 -3.87
C ASP A 161 24.39 -20.84 -5.30
N LEU A 162 24.17 -19.53 -5.47
CA LEU A 162 24.12 -18.86 -6.78
C LEU A 162 25.43 -18.22 -7.23
N GLU A 163 26.50 -18.31 -6.43
CA GLU A 163 27.76 -17.61 -6.65
C GLU A 163 27.59 -16.07 -6.79
N GLU A 164 26.53 -15.51 -6.19
CA GLU A 164 26.21 -14.09 -6.19
C GLU A 164 26.92 -13.37 -5.04
N SER A 165 27.50 -12.20 -5.32
CA SER A 165 28.31 -11.48 -4.33
C SER A 165 27.58 -10.30 -3.67
N ARG A 166 26.57 -9.74 -4.33
CA ARG A 166 25.92 -8.48 -3.93
C ARG A 166 24.40 -8.65 -3.73
N PRO A 167 23.87 -8.47 -2.51
CA PRO A 167 22.42 -8.61 -2.21
C PRO A 167 21.52 -7.78 -3.13
N LEU A 168 22.04 -6.62 -3.53
CA LEU A 168 21.35 -5.69 -4.40
C LEU A 168 21.03 -6.30 -5.78
N ASP A 169 21.90 -7.15 -6.33
CA ASP A 169 21.66 -7.82 -7.62
C ASP A 169 20.53 -8.85 -7.55
N VAL A 170 20.42 -9.56 -6.42
CA VAL A 170 19.30 -10.46 -6.14
C VAL A 170 17.98 -9.69 -6.13
N TRP A 171 17.92 -8.54 -5.44
CA TRP A 171 16.72 -7.71 -5.41
C TRP A 171 16.27 -7.26 -6.81
N PHE A 172 17.22 -6.86 -7.66
CA PHE A 172 16.90 -6.47 -9.04
C PHE A 172 16.43 -7.62 -9.92
N HIS A 173 17.09 -8.77 -9.80
CA HIS A 173 16.68 -9.98 -10.49
C HIS A 173 15.26 -10.37 -10.08
N ASN A 174 14.96 -10.36 -8.77
CA ASN A 174 13.64 -10.63 -8.22
C ASN A 174 12.59 -9.67 -8.79
N LEU A 175 12.84 -8.36 -8.70
CA LEU A 175 11.95 -7.31 -9.23
C LEU A 175 11.67 -7.51 -10.72
N LYS A 176 12.70 -7.78 -11.52
CA LYS A 176 12.57 -8.02 -12.96
C LYS A 176 11.69 -9.25 -13.24
N LYS A 177 11.93 -10.36 -12.54
CA LYS A 177 11.16 -11.59 -12.70
C LYS A 177 9.70 -11.42 -12.26
N MET A 178 9.43 -10.74 -11.16
CA MET A 178 8.06 -10.42 -10.71
C MET A 178 7.30 -9.55 -11.71
N ILE A 179 7.99 -8.62 -12.39
CA ILE A 179 7.36 -7.80 -13.44
C ILE A 179 7.04 -8.68 -14.66
N ASP A 180 8.03 -9.46 -15.12
CA ASP A 180 7.99 -10.19 -16.40
C ASP A 180 7.11 -11.45 -16.38
N ILE A 181 6.91 -12.06 -15.21
CA ILE A 181 6.17 -13.33 -15.10
C ILE A 181 4.72 -13.18 -15.60
N ALA A 182 4.29 -14.00 -16.56
CA ALA A 182 2.92 -13.96 -17.06
C ALA A 182 2.00 -14.73 -16.10
N MET A 183 1.05 -14.03 -15.46
CA MET A 183 0.14 -14.67 -14.49
C MET A 183 -1.01 -15.37 -15.22
N ASP A 184 -0.79 -16.62 -15.63
CA ASP A 184 -1.79 -17.45 -16.31
C ASP A 184 -2.93 -17.92 -15.38
N PRO A 185 -4.15 -18.15 -15.90
CA PRO A 185 -5.29 -18.60 -15.11
C PRO A 185 -5.07 -19.94 -14.39
N GLU A 186 -4.29 -20.84 -15.00
CA GLU A 186 -3.93 -22.16 -14.46
C GLU A 186 -2.83 -22.10 -13.38
N CYS A 187 -2.29 -20.91 -13.13
CA CYS A 187 -1.29 -20.63 -12.10
C CYS A 187 0.06 -21.34 -12.28
N HIS A 188 0.47 -21.67 -13.52
CA HIS A 188 1.81 -22.22 -13.79
C HIS A 188 2.93 -21.26 -13.35
N TRP A 189 2.65 -19.95 -13.40
CA TRP A 189 3.57 -18.90 -12.95
C TRP A 189 4.05 -19.06 -11.50
N VAL A 190 3.31 -19.75 -10.63
CA VAL A 190 3.66 -19.97 -9.22
C VAL A 190 4.95 -20.77 -9.10
N GLU A 191 4.99 -21.93 -9.74
CA GLU A 191 6.15 -22.83 -9.70
C GLU A 191 7.31 -22.28 -10.53
N GLU A 192 7.02 -21.55 -11.60
CA GLU A 192 8.05 -20.83 -12.35
C GLU A 192 8.74 -19.76 -11.47
N LEU A 193 7.95 -18.96 -10.75
CA LEU A 193 8.50 -17.88 -9.91
C LEU A 193 9.32 -18.44 -8.75
N ARG A 194 8.84 -19.47 -8.04
CA ARG A 194 9.58 -20.14 -6.95
C ARG A 194 10.96 -20.63 -7.34
N LYS A 195 11.11 -21.09 -8.60
CA LYS A 195 12.39 -21.56 -9.14
C LYS A 195 13.27 -20.42 -9.63
N ALA A 196 12.68 -19.26 -9.92
CA ALA A 196 13.35 -18.17 -10.61
C ALA A 196 13.99 -17.14 -9.68
N ILE A 197 13.47 -16.97 -8.45
CA ILE A 197 13.88 -15.89 -7.54
C ILE A 197 14.09 -16.43 -6.12
N TYR A 198 14.55 -15.57 -5.20
CA TYR A 198 14.73 -15.94 -3.80
C TYR A 198 13.43 -16.51 -3.19
N PRO A 199 13.43 -17.73 -2.60
CA PRO A 199 12.22 -18.44 -2.20
C PRO A 199 11.27 -17.65 -1.31
N ASN A 200 11.78 -16.99 -0.25
CA ASN A 200 10.95 -16.21 0.67
C ASN A 200 10.25 -15.04 -0.04
N ASP A 201 10.92 -14.40 -1.01
CA ASP A 201 10.31 -13.32 -1.80
C ASP A 201 9.29 -13.86 -2.81
N ALA A 202 9.52 -15.05 -3.39
CA ALA A 202 8.55 -15.72 -4.26
C ALA A 202 7.29 -16.09 -3.49
N ASP A 203 7.44 -16.77 -2.35
CA ASP A 203 6.31 -17.19 -1.54
C ASP A 203 5.52 -15.99 -1.04
N TRP A 204 6.19 -14.90 -0.65
CA TRP A 204 5.49 -13.67 -0.28
C TRP A 204 4.68 -13.06 -1.44
N PHE A 205 5.24 -13.01 -2.66
CA PHE A 205 4.51 -12.57 -3.85
C PHE A 205 3.28 -13.46 -4.11
N ILE A 206 3.48 -14.78 -4.11
CA ILE A 206 2.42 -15.77 -4.38
C ILE A 206 1.31 -15.65 -3.35
N GLU A 207 1.68 -15.62 -2.07
CA GLU A 207 0.75 -15.57 -0.96
C GLU A 207 -0.05 -14.27 -0.99
N ASN A 208 0.58 -13.13 -1.26
CA ASN A 208 -0.14 -11.84 -1.40
C ASN A 208 -1.20 -11.90 -2.52
N ILE A 209 -0.83 -12.40 -3.70
CA ILE A 209 -1.73 -12.51 -4.85
C ILE A 209 -2.87 -13.50 -4.62
N GLN A 210 -2.58 -14.66 -4.01
CA GLN A 210 -3.53 -15.76 -3.88
C GLN A 210 -4.38 -15.68 -2.62
N SER A 211 -3.87 -15.11 -1.53
CA SER A 211 -4.59 -15.04 -0.24
C SER A 211 -5.50 -13.83 -0.12
N MET A 212 -5.43 -12.84 -1.03
CA MET A 212 -6.22 -11.62 -0.97
C MET A 212 -7.20 -11.47 -2.15
N TYR A 213 -8.34 -10.82 -1.89
CA TYR A 213 -9.24 -10.32 -2.94
C TYR A 213 -9.25 -8.80 -2.97
N MET A 214 -9.55 -8.22 -4.14
CA MET A 214 -9.48 -6.77 -4.36
C MET A 214 -10.89 -6.17 -4.32
N ALA A 215 -11.06 -5.02 -3.69
CA ALA A 215 -12.28 -4.23 -3.68
C ALA A 215 -11.96 -2.72 -3.78
N PHE A 216 -12.89 -1.93 -4.29
CA PHE A 216 -12.75 -0.46 -4.32
C PHE A 216 -13.65 0.17 -3.26
N VAL A 217 -13.09 1.08 -2.47
CA VAL A 217 -13.83 1.80 -1.42
C VAL A 217 -13.80 3.31 -1.65
N THR A 218 -14.92 3.97 -1.33
CA THR A 218 -15.10 5.42 -1.45
C THR A 218 -15.66 5.97 -0.14
N PRO A 219 -15.28 7.19 0.29
CA PRO A 219 -15.91 7.78 1.46
C PRO A 219 -17.38 8.11 1.15
N LEU A 220 -18.31 7.66 1.99
CA LEU A 220 -19.73 7.96 1.85
C LEU A 220 -19.99 9.48 2.00
N ASP A 221 -19.35 10.13 2.97
CA ASP A 221 -19.42 11.59 3.15
C ASP A 221 -18.56 12.28 2.09
N PRO A 222 -19.12 13.16 1.23
CA PRO A 222 -18.36 13.88 0.19
C PRO A 222 -17.26 14.81 0.72
N LYS A 223 -17.27 15.16 2.00
CA LYS A 223 -16.26 16.02 2.64
C LYS A 223 -15.05 15.24 3.17
N GLU A 224 -15.14 13.92 3.25
CA GLU A 224 -14.04 13.10 3.75
C GLU A 224 -13.07 12.72 2.63
N GLU A 225 -11.80 12.57 2.97
CA GLU A 225 -10.78 12.20 2.00
C GLU A 225 -9.80 11.22 2.62
N PHE A 226 -9.24 10.36 1.78
CA PHE A 226 -8.08 9.56 2.11
C PHE A 226 -6.81 10.41 1.99
N ILE A 227 -5.85 10.16 2.89
CA ILE A 227 -4.49 10.70 2.81
C ILE A 227 -3.53 9.65 2.23
N ILE A 228 -2.33 10.08 1.81
CA ILE A 228 -1.29 9.18 1.30
C ILE A 228 0.07 9.50 1.93
N THR A 229 0.83 8.47 2.28
CA THR A 229 2.14 8.55 2.96
C THR A 229 3.25 8.01 2.08
N GLU A 230 4.53 8.25 2.40
CA GLU A 230 5.68 7.76 1.61
C GLU A 230 5.66 6.24 1.37
N ASN A 231 5.14 5.48 2.33
CA ASN A 231 4.98 4.03 2.29
C ASN A 231 3.63 3.58 1.73
N ALA A 232 2.96 4.37 0.87
CA ALA A 232 1.60 4.14 0.35
C ALA A 232 1.28 2.72 -0.19
N PHE A 233 2.27 1.96 -0.63
CA PHE A 233 2.09 0.59 -1.12
C PHE A 233 2.39 -0.50 -0.08
N GLY A 234 2.96 -0.12 1.07
CA GLY A 234 3.29 -1.00 2.18
C GLY A 234 2.31 -0.96 3.35
N ILE A 235 1.31 -0.08 3.31
CA ILE A 235 0.34 0.12 4.39
C ILE A 235 -0.59 -1.08 4.50
N HIS A 236 -0.63 -1.68 5.68
CA HIS A 236 -1.37 -2.90 5.93
C HIS A 236 -2.11 -2.86 7.26
N GLU A 237 -3.18 -3.63 7.33
CA GLU A 237 -3.92 -3.87 8.54
C GLU A 237 -3.61 -5.30 8.99
N GLY A 238 -3.18 -5.43 10.24
CA GLY A 238 -2.94 -6.70 10.90
C GLY A 238 -2.05 -6.51 12.12
N PRO A 239 -2.04 -7.46 13.08
CA PRO A 239 -1.09 -7.45 14.17
C PRO A 239 0.31 -7.84 13.70
N VAL A 240 1.35 -7.26 14.30
CA VAL A 240 2.74 -7.66 14.11
C VAL A 240 3.33 -8.08 15.46
N SER A 241 3.79 -9.33 15.57
CA SER A 241 4.49 -9.80 16.77
C SER A 241 5.99 -9.88 16.54
N TYR A 242 6.73 -9.23 17.45
CA TYR A 242 8.19 -9.15 17.44
C TYR A 242 8.85 -9.97 18.55
N VAL A 243 8.10 -10.80 19.29
CA VAL A 243 8.61 -11.62 20.38
C VAL A 243 8.19 -13.06 20.18
N ASP A 244 9.14 -13.97 20.30
CA ASP A 244 8.89 -15.41 20.25
C ASP A 244 8.23 -15.89 21.52
N ARG A 245 7.03 -16.45 21.39
CA ARG A 245 6.29 -17.00 22.52
C ARG A 245 6.93 -18.27 23.11
N PHE A 246 7.78 -18.96 22.35
CA PHE A 246 8.46 -20.19 22.75
C PHE A 246 9.90 -19.94 23.22
N THR A 247 10.60 -18.96 22.62
CA THR A 247 12.03 -18.68 22.93
C THR A 247 12.25 -17.37 23.69
N GLY A 248 11.29 -16.45 23.68
CA GLY A 248 11.42 -15.11 24.27
C GLY A 248 12.30 -14.14 23.46
N GLU A 249 12.85 -14.57 22.32
CA GLU A 249 13.70 -13.73 21.49
C GLU A 249 12.89 -12.66 20.76
N LYS A 250 13.46 -11.46 20.62
CA LYS A 250 12.87 -10.39 19.82
C LYS A 250 13.10 -10.62 18.32
N LYS A 251 12.28 -11.46 17.71
CA LYS A 251 12.24 -11.69 16.26
C LYS A 251 10.81 -11.48 15.75
N ARG A 252 10.66 -10.96 14.53
CA ARG A 252 9.34 -10.90 13.87
C ARG A 252 8.90 -12.33 13.56
N ILE A 253 7.75 -12.74 14.10
CA ILE A 253 7.34 -14.15 14.10
C ILE A 253 5.99 -14.38 13.44
N ALA A 254 5.09 -13.41 13.60
CA ALA A 254 3.78 -13.48 12.98
C ALA A 254 3.38 -12.10 12.47
N TYR A 255 2.93 -12.09 11.22
CA TYR A 255 2.53 -10.89 10.48
C TYR A 255 1.39 -11.24 9.51
N PRO A 256 0.18 -11.56 10.01
CA PRO A 256 -0.96 -11.74 9.14
C PRO A 256 -1.38 -10.40 8.56
N GLU A 257 -1.36 -10.30 7.25
CA GLU A 257 -1.94 -9.16 6.53
C GLU A 257 -3.43 -9.43 6.33
N PHE A 258 -4.25 -8.81 7.17
CA PHE A 258 -5.69 -8.84 7.07
C PHE A 258 -6.18 -7.95 5.93
N HIS A 259 -5.61 -6.75 5.83
CA HIS A 259 -5.84 -5.86 4.69
C HIS A 259 -4.54 -5.24 4.20
N LEU A 260 -4.47 -4.95 2.92
CA LEU A 260 -3.42 -4.15 2.30
C LEU A 260 -4.09 -3.00 1.55
N LEU A 261 -3.64 -1.78 1.85
CA LEU A 261 -4.36 -0.56 1.51
C LEU A 261 -3.58 0.20 0.45
N THR A 262 -4.25 0.59 -0.63
CA THR A 262 -3.64 1.40 -1.70
C THR A 262 -4.57 2.55 -2.07
N VAL A 263 -4.24 3.75 -1.58
CA VAL A 263 -5.00 4.97 -1.89
C VAL A 263 -4.60 5.48 -3.27
N ILE A 264 -5.56 5.53 -4.20
CA ILE A 264 -5.33 5.95 -5.60
C ILE A 264 -5.79 7.38 -5.88
N SER A 265 -6.68 7.91 -5.03
CA SER A 265 -7.07 9.32 -5.00
C SER A 265 -7.66 9.68 -3.64
N PRO A 266 -7.85 10.96 -3.32
CA PRO A 266 -8.55 11.40 -2.10
C PRO A 266 -9.93 10.77 -1.90
N ARG A 267 -10.58 10.29 -2.97
CA ARG A 267 -11.98 9.81 -2.95
C ARG A 267 -12.13 8.33 -3.33
N LEU A 268 -11.02 7.62 -3.50
CA LEU A 268 -11.03 6.22 -3.95
C LEU A 268 -9.76 5.52 -3.48
N ALA A 269 -9.94 4.37 -2.83
CA ALA A 269 -8.86 3.47 -2.45
C ALA A 269 -9.16 2.04 -2.91
N ILE A 270 -8.10 1.26 -3.10
CA ILE A 270 -8.15 -0.18 -3.31
C ILE A 270 -7.83 -0.86 -1.99
N VAL A 271 -8.70 -1.79 -1.60
CA VAL A 271 -8.49 -2.66 -0.44
C VAL A 271 -8.24 -4.07 -0.96
N PHE A 272 -7.11 -4.65 -0.58
CA PHE A 272 -6.83 -6.06 -0.74
C PHE A 272 -7.11 -6.74 0.60
N ARG A 273 -8.16 -7.56 0.66
CA ARG A 273 -8.63 -8.21 1.89
C ARG A 273 -8.27 -9.69 1.89
N ASN A 274 -7.72 -10.17 3.00
CA ASN A 274 -7.43 -11.59 3.20
C ASN A 274 -8.72 -12.41 3.04
N LYS A 275 -8.65 -13.49 2.27
CA LYS A 275 -9.79 -14.39 1.98
C LYS A 275 -10.30 -15.14 3.21
N SER A 276 -9.52 -15.19 4.29
CA SER A 276 -9.93 -15.80 5.56
C SER A 276 -10.85 -14.90 6.38
N LEU A 277 -10.90 -13.60 6.08
CA LEU A 277 -11.85 -12.69 6.72
C LEU A 277 -13.26 -12.86 6.15
N PRO A 278 -14.29 -12.35 6.87
CA PRO A 278 -15.67 -12.44 6.43
C PRO A 278 -15.90 -11.95 4.99
N GLU A 279 -16.72 -12.67 4.23
CA GLU A 279 -17.12 -12.32 2.86
C GLU A 279 -18.60 -12.70 2.66
N PRO A 280 -19.50 -11.74 2.35
CA PRO A 280 -20.94 -11.96 2.42
C PRO A 280 -21.50 -13.10 1.57
N HIS A 281 -20.86 -13.47 0.46
CA HIS A 281 -21.37 -14.49 -0.46
C HIS A 281 -20.77 -15.87 -0.17
N GLU A 282 -19.50 -15.94 0.22
CA GLU A 282 -18.84 -17.19 0.58
C GLU A 282 -19.26 -17.70 1.97
N ASP A 283 -19.62 -16.80 2.89
CA ASP A 283 -19.97 -17.17 4.26
C ASP A 283 -21.39 -17.73 4.39
N ASP A 284 -22.17 -17.72 3.29
CA ASP A 284 -23.41 -18.49 3.15
C ASP A 284 -23.13 -20.01 3.15
N ASP A 285 -21.94 -20.43 2.69
CA ASP A 285 -21.45 -21.80 2.82
C ASP A 285 -20.86 -22.01 4.22
N LEU A 286 -21.55 -22.82 5.03
CA LEU A 286 -21.19 -23.09 6.41
C LEU A 286 -19.80 -23.76 6.54
N GLU A 287 -19.43 -24.65 5.64
CA GLU A 287 -18.16 -25.37 5.70
C GLU A 287 -17.00 -24.46 5.30
N LEU A 288 -17.19 -23.64 4.27
CA LEU A 288 -16.22 -22.61 3.90
C LEU A 288 -16.02 -21.61 5.04
N ARG A 289 -17.10 -21.15 5.67
CA ARG A 289 -17.04 -20.25 6.84
C ARG A 289 -16.27 -20.86 8.00
N LYS A 290 -16.50 -22.14 8.33
CA LYS A 290 -15.74 -22.86 9.38
C LYS A 290 -14.25 -22.94 9.04
N LEU A 291 -13.92 -23.25 7.79
CA LEU A 291 -12.53 -23.33 7.33
C LEU A 291 -11.80 -21.98 7.46
N LYS A 292 -12.47 -20.87 7.12
CA LYS A 292 -11.95 -19.51 7.30
C LYS A 292 -11.68 -19.19 8.77
N LEU A 293 -12.64 -19.49 9.66
CA LEU A 293 -12.48 -19.29 11.10
C LEU A 293 -11.31 -20.12 11.67
N LEU A 294 -11.14 -21.37 11.21
CA LEU A 294 -10.00 -22.19 11.60
C LEU A 294 -8.67 -21.56 11.18
N ARG A 295 -8.58 -21.06 9.93
CA ARG A 295 -7.39 -20.36 9.44
C ARG A 295 -7.05 -19.12 10.26
N LEU A 296 -8.04 -18.28 10.57
CA LEU A 296 -7.86 -17.11 11.42
C LEU A 296 -7.39 -17.50 12.83
N ALA A 297 -7.98 -18.55 13.41
CA ALA A 297 -7.55 -19.06 14.72
C ALA A 297 -6.10 -19.58 14.67
N THR A 298 -5.72 -20.31 13.62
CA THR A 298 -4.33 -20.76 13.43
C THR A 298 -3.35 -19.60 13.29
N MET A 299 -3.72 -18.55 12.53
CA MET A 299 -2.92 -17.32 12.42
C MET A 299 -2.74 -16.67 13.79
N ALA A 300 -3.83 -16.50 14.55
CA ALA A 300 -3.79 -15.90 15.88
C ALA A 300 -2.86 -16.65 16.85
N GLN A 301 -2.83 -17.98 16.79
CA GLN A 301 -1.97 -18.79 17.66
C GLN A 301 -0.46 -18.58 17.43
N MET A 302 -0.06 -18.01 16.30
CA MET A 302 1.36 -17.69 16.05
C MET A 302 1.83 -16.44 16.82
N HIS A 303 0.90 -15.66 17.38
CA HIS A 303 1.22 -14.45 18.15
C HIS A 303 1.40 -14.75 19.63
N ALA A 304 2.14 -13.87 20.32
CA ALA A 304 2.31 -13.93 21.78
C ALA A 304 1.01 -13.67 22.54
N ASP A 305 0.08 -12.92 21.93
CA ASP A 305 -1.23 -12.61 22.50
C ASP A 305 -2.34 -12.89 21.46
N PRO A 306 -2.74 -14.16 21.32
CA PRO A 306 -3.71 -14.57 20.31
C PRO A 306 -5.08 -13.89 20.43
N GLU A 307 -5.50 -13.48 21.64
CA GLU A 307 -6.82 -12.90 21.87
C GLU A 307 -6.96 -11.49 21.27
N ASN A 308 -5.84 -10.81 21.04
CA ASN A 308 -5.80 -9.48 20.44
C ASN A 308 -5.46 -9.50 18.94
N VAL A 309 -5.39 -10.68 18.32
CA VAL A 309 -5.21 -10.86 16.87
C VAL A 309 -6.55 -10.78 16.16
N THR A 310 -7.09 -9.58 16.04
CA THR A 310 -8.35 -9.32 15.32
C THR A 310 -8.19 -8.15 14.36
N SER A 311 -8.99 -8.13 13.29
CA SER A 311 -8.94 -7.06 12.30
C SER A 311 -9.74 -5.82 12.76
N LEU A 312 -9.17 -4.63 12.61
CA LEU A 312 -9.88 -3.36 12.83
C LEU A 312 -10.89 -3.01 11.72
N LEU A 313 -10.80 -3.71 10.60
CA LEU A 313 -11.66 -3.55 9.42
C LEU A 313 -12.40 -4.86 9.11
N GLU A 314 -12.58 -5.75 10.09
CA GLU A 314 -13.32 -7.00 9.92
C GLU A 314 -14.75 -6.74 9.42
N ASP A 315 -15.37 -5.69 9.94
CA ASP A 315 -16.74 -5.24 9.61
C ASP A 315 -16.81 -4.36 8.35
N LEU A 316 -15.72 -4.23 7.58
CA LEU A 316 -15.70 -3.45 6.35
C LEU A 316 -16.68 -4.06 5.33
N PRO A 317 -17.69 -3.28 4.84
CA PRO A 317 -18.79 -3.81 4.03
C PRO A 317 -18.37 -3.91 2.55
N ILE A 318 -17.40 -4.78 2.27
CA ILE A 318 -16.90 -5.07 0.92
C ILE A 318 -17.14 -6.53 0.58
N ALA A 319 -17.23 -6.80 -0.72
CA ALA A 319 -17.41 -8.15 -1.27
C ALA A 319 -16.46 -8.35 -2.46
N ARG A 320 -16.30 -9.61 -2.87
CA ARG A 320 -15.52 -9.95 -4.07
C ARG A 320 -16.19 -9.45 -5.34
N ALA A 321 -15.36 -9.23 -6.37
CA ALA A 321 -15.87 -8.95 -7.70
C ALA A 321 -16.72 -10.11 -8.22
N ARG A 322 -17.87 -9.78 -8.82
CA ARG A 322 -18.77 -10.77 -9.42
C ARG A 322 -18.21 -11.22 -10.75
N ARG A 323 -18.40 -12.50 -11.08
CA ARG A 323 -18.05 -13.06 -12.40
C ARG A 323 -19.35 -13.34 -13.15
N PRO A 324 -19.71 -12.55 -14.18
CA PRO A 324 -20.93 -12.78 -14.95
C PRO A 324 -20.94 -14.16 -15.62
N GLU A 325 -19.76 -14.67 -15.96
CA GLU A 325 -19.53 -15.93 -16.68
C GLU A 325 -19.60 -17.17 -15.77
N LEU A 326 -20.03 -17.06 -14.51
CA LEU A 326 -20.36 -18.21 -13.64
C LEU A 326 -21.88 -18.49 -13.59
N ALA A 327 -22.64 -18.01 -14.57
CA ALA A 327 -24.03 -18.39 -14.76
C ALA A 327 -24.15 -19.91 -15.07
N GLU A 328 -25.34 -20.50 -14.86
CA GLU A 328 -25.61 -21.95 -14.88
C GLU A 328 -25.11 -22.71 -16.14
N ASP A 329 -24.80 -22.01 -17.23
CA ASP A 329 -24.33 -22.56 -18.52
C ASP A 329 -22.82 -22.40 -18.79
N ALA A 330 -22.01 -22.02 -17.81
CA ALA A 330 -20.58 -21.80 -18.00
C ALA A 330 -19.79 -23.13 -18.08
N ASP A 331 -18.85 -23.22 -19.02
CA ASP A 331 -17.98 -24.41 -19.18
C ASP A 331 -16.89 -24.56 -18.09
N GLY A 332 -16.83 -23.61 -17.15
CA GLY A 332 -15.90 -23.62 -16.02
C GLY A 332 -14.45 -23.34 -16.38
N VAL A 333 -14.11 -23.16 -17.67
CA VAL A 333 -12.73 -22.93 -18.11
C VAL A 333 -12.32 -21.48 -17.79
N LEU A 334 -11.21 -21.34 -17.07
CA LEU A 334 -10.67 -20.02 -16.72
C LEU A 334 -9.93 -19.42 -17.92
N ARG A 335 -10.20 -18.15 -18.23
CA ARG A 335 -9.59 -17.47 -19.38
C ARG A 335 -9.01 -16.10 -19.01
N MET A 336 -8.11 -15.60 -19.85
CA MET A 336 -7.45 -14.31 -19.67
C MET A 336 -8.38 -13.10 -19.90
N ASP A 337 -9.45 -13.30 -20.64
CA ASP A 337 -10.47 -12.30 -20.95
C ASP A 337 -11.71 -12.41 -20.05
N ASP A 338 -11.71 -13.34 -19.08
CA ASP A 338 -12.77 -13.45 -18.07
C ASP A 338 -13.03 -12.10 -17.41
N LYS A 339 -14.31 -11.74 -17.28
CA LYS A 339 -14.73 -10.45 -16.72
C LYS A 339 -15.03 -10.51 -15.23
N PHE A 340 -14.64 -9.44 -14.55
CA PHE A 340 -14.84 -9.24 -13.11
C PHE A 340 -15.51 -7.89 -12.89
N ASP A 341 -16.73 -7.91 -12.38
CA ASP A 341 -17.50 -6.72 -12.06
C ASP A 341 -17.24 -6.30 -10.62
N PHE A 342 -16.58 -5.15 -10.48
CA PHE A 342 -16.27 -4.53 -9.20
C PHE A 342 -17.29 -3.47 -8.85
N VAL A 343 -17.69 -3.41 -7.59
CA VAL A 343 -18.53 -2.35 -7.02
C VAL A 343 -17.64 -1.30 -6.35
N PHE A 344 -18.05 -0.03 -6.41
CA PHE A 344 -17.53 1.03 -5.57
C PHE A 344 -18.28 1.03 -4.24
N PHE A 345 -17.67 0.53 -3.18
CA PHE A 345 -18.31 0.42 -1.87
C PHE A 345 -18.20 1.75 -1.11
N PRO A 346 -19.31 2.48 -0.90
CA PRO A 346 -19.29 3.66 -0.05
C PRO A 346 -19.17 3.22 1.41
N ILE A 347 -18.10 3.65 2.07
CA ILE A 347 -17.80 3.29 3.46
C ILE A 347 -18.06 4.47 4.39
N ASN A 348 -18.49 4.17 5.61
CA ASN A 348 -18.84 5.19 6.59
C ASN A 348 -17.59 5.91 7.13
N SER A 349 -17.82 7.01 7.87
CA SER A 349 -16.74 7.83 8.44
C SER A 349 -15.79 7.04 9.35
N LYS A 350 -16.31 6.10 10.16
CA LYS A 350 -15.46 5.26 11.01
C LYS A 350 -14.44 4.50 10.15
N HIS A 351 -14.88 3.79 9.11
CA HIS A 351 -13.98 3.03 8.24
C HIS A 351 -12.98 3.90 7.48
N VAL A 352 -13.40 5.07 6.97
CA VAL A 352 -12.51 6.04 6.31
C VAL A 352 -11.41 6.48 7.27
N GLN A 353 -11.78 6.88 8.49
CA GLN A 353 -10.80 7.34 9.46
C GLN A 353 -9.95 6.20 10.02
N THR A 354 -10.45 4.96 10.11
CA THR A 354 -9.63 3.78 10.45
C THR A 354 -8.57 3.50 9.38
N ILE A 355 -8.88 3.69 8.09
CA ILE A 355 -7.89 3.60 6.99
C ILE A 355 -6.85 4.73 7.11
N ASN A 356 -7.28 5.98 7.31
CA ASN A 356 -6.36 7.10 7.50
C ASN A 356 -5.49 6.92 8.76
N MET A 357 -6.05 6.34 9.81
CA MET A 357 -5.34 6.00 11.04
C MET A 357 -4.19 5.01 10.77
N MET A 358 -4.38 4.02 9.89
CA MET A 358 -3.30 3.11 9.49
C MET A 358 -2.18 3.83 8.76
N MET A 359 -2.54 4.73 7.83
CA MET A 359 -1.57 5.57 7.14
C MET A 359 -0.74 6.37 8.15
N LEU A 360 -1.38 7.00 9.13
CA LEU A 360 -0.70 7.79 10.16
C LEU A 360 0.12 6.95 11.13
N ASP A 361 -0.37 5.77 11.52
CA ASP A 361 0.32 4.90 12.46
C ASP A 361 1.61 4.34 11.87
N GLU A 362 1.57 3.89 10.61
CA GLU A 362 2.74 3.37 9.89
C GLU A 362 3.63 4.50 9.32
N ALA A 363 3.30 5.78 9.56
CA ALA A 363 4.09 6.94 9.14
C ALA A 363 5.11 7.42 10.18
N TYR A 364 5.37 6.69 11.27
CA TYR A 364 6.25 7.18 12.33
C TYR A 364 7.74 7.24 11.94
N GLU A 365 8.15 6.57 10.86
CA GLU A 365 9.53 6.57 10.32
C GLU A 365 9.69 7.37 9.02
N ILE A 366 8.62 7.96 8.50
CA ILE A 366 8.65 8.70 7.22
C ILE A 366 8.67 10.22 7.46
N GLU A 367 9.06 10.95 6.42
CA GLU A 367 9.18 12.41 6.52
C GLU A 367 7.98 13.18 5.97
N LYS A 368 7.21 12.59 5.05
CA LYS A 368 6.15 13.31 4.33
C LYS A 368 4.86 12.53 4.20
N LEU A 369 3.74 13.26 4.20
CA LEU A 369 2.45 12.75 3.71
C LEU A 369 1.77 13.81 2.86
N ALA A 370 0.94 13.39 1.92
CA ALA A 370 0.19 14.28 1.05
C ALA A 370 -1.32 14.12 1.27
N PHE A 371 -2.02 15.22 1.10
CA PHE A 371 -3.46 15.34 1.34
C PHE A 371 -4.05 16.39 0.40
N ARG A 372 -5.37 16.37 0.21
CA ARG A 372 -6.05 17.34 -0.66
C ARG A 372 -6.62 18.52 0.12
N SER A 373 -7.36 18.26 1.20
CA SER A 373 -7.92 19.30 2.06
C SER A 373 -7.37 19.24 3.49
N GLU A 374 -7.13 20.42 4.07
CA GLU A 374 -6.71 20.56 5.47
C GLU A 374 -7.79 20.07 6.43
N ALA A 375 -9.07 20.20 6.07
CA ALA A 375 -10.17 19.69 6.87
C ALA A 375 -10.15 18.16 6.96
N ALA A 376 -9.91 17.45 5.85
CA ALA A 376 -9.80 16.00 5.88
C ALA A 376 -8.54 15.53 6.63
N LEU A 377 -7.41 16.23 6.45
CA LEU A 377 -6.19 15.96 7.23
C LEU A 377 -6.44 16.14 8.73
N LEU A 378 -7.06 17.26 9.13
CA LEU A 378 -7.36 17.53 10.53
C LEU A 378 -8.23 16.41 11.12
N LYS A 379 -9.31 16.04 10.43
CA LYS A 379 -10.21 14.97 10.89
C LYS A 379 -9.50 13.62 11.05
N ALA A 380 -8.60 13.27 10.12
CA ALA A 380 -7.77 12.08 10.22
C ALA A 380 -6.83 12.11 11.44
N ILE A 381 -6.18 13.26 11.68
CA ILE A 381 -5.29 13.45 12.83
C ILE A 381 -6.06 13.40 14.15
N GLU A 382 -7.20 14.08 14.26
CA GLU A 382 -8.04 14.06 15.47
C GLU A 382 -8.49 12.63 15.79
N PHE A 383 -9.03 11.94 14.79
CA PHE A 383 -9.42 10.54 14.96
C PHE A 383 -8.23 9.68 15.38
N TYR A 384 -7.07 9.83 14.72
CA TYR A 384 -5.87 9.10 15.10
C TYR A 384 -5.45 9.42 16.52
N LEU A 385 -5.33 10.68 16.94
CA LEU A 385 -4.88 11.05 18.29
C LEU A 385 -5.81 10.51 19.38
N GLU A 386 -7.12 10.64 19.18
CA GLU A 386 -8.14 10.30 20.17
C GLU A 386 -8.53 8.82 20.18
N TYR A 387 -8.12 8.04 19.17
CA TYR A 387 -8.46 6.62 19.08
C TYR A 387 -7.97 5.84 20.32
N PRO A 388 -8.81 4.99 20.96
CA PRO A 388 -8.42 4.27 22.18
C PRO A 388 -7.27 3.29 21.97
N CYS A 389 -6.37 3.20 22.96
CA CYS A 389 -5.14 2.39 22.90
C CYS A 389 -5.31 0.93 23.32
N LEU A 390 -6.41 0.60 23.99
CA LEU A 390 -6.68 -0.73 24.57
C LEU A 390 -7.94 -1.35 23.95
N THR A 391 -8.04 -1.28 22.62
CA THR A 391 -9.14 -1.92 21.87
C THR A 391 -8.68 -3.28 21.35
N ARG A 392 -9.55 -4.29 21.35
CA ARG A 392 -9.26 -5.57 20.66
C ARG A 392 -8.86 -5.31 19.21
N GLY A 393 -7.82 -6.00 18.74
CA GLY A 393 -7.25 -5.81 17.40
C GLY A 393 -6.24 -4.67 17.28
N LEU A 394 -6.00 -3.91 18.36
CA LEU A 394 -5.07 -2.79 18.37
C LEU A 394 -3.68 -3.20 18.87
N TYR A 395 -3.19 -4.37 18.45
CA TYR A 395 -1.90 -4.86 18.90
C TYR A 395 -0.79 -3.85 18.57
N SER A 396 -0.14 -3.29 19.60
CA SER A 396 1.08 -2.46 19.51
C SER A 396 0.99 -1.15 18.68
N ARG A 397 -0.21 -0.67 18.32
CA ARG A 397 -0.32 0.53 17.44
C ARG A 397 -0.07 1.87 18.13
N LYS A 398 -0.25 2.01 19.44
CA LYS A 398 0.17 3.24 20.15
C LYS A 398 0.86 2.93 21.46
N THR A 399 1.69 1.90 21.41
CA THR A 399 2.58 1.56 22.51
C THR A 399 3.88 2.33 22.33
N VAL A 400 4.26 3.08 23.36
CA VAL A 400 5.54 3.81 23.42
C VAL A 400 6.36 3.24 24.57
N SER A 401 7.67 3.25 24.45
CA SER A 401 8.56 2.89 25.55
C SER A 401 8.77 4.06 26.52
N TYR A 402 9.28 3.77 27.73
CA TYR A 402 9.74 4.80 28.68
C TYR A 402 10.94 5.62 28.18
N LYS A 403 11.49 5.32 27.00
CA LYS A 403 12.67 6.04 26.49
C LYS A 403 12.28 7.47 26.09
N PRO A 404 13.06 8.49 26.49
CA PRO A 404 12.79 9.89 26.13
C PRO A 404 12.69 10.13 24.62
N ASP A 405 13.44 9.37 23.82
CA ASP A 405 13.54 9.49 22.36
C ASP A 405 12.74 8.41 21.60
N ASP A 406 11.69 7.85 22.23
CA ASP A 406 10.81 6.90 21.56
C ASP A 406 10.29 7.48 20.23
N PRO A 407 10.57 6.86 19.07
CA PRO A 407 10.18 7.38 17.76
C PRO A 407 8.68 7.59 17.64
N LYS A 408 7.88 6.69 18.23
CA LYS A 408 6.42 6.74 18.16
C LYS A 408 5.86 7.85 19.04
N LEU A 409 6.43 8.08 20.22
CA LEU A 409 6.08 9.24 21.05
C LEU A 409 6.43 10.57 20.35
N ARG A 410 7.58 10.66 19.68
CA ARG A 410 7.95 11.85 18.90
C ARG A 410 6.97 12.09 17.76
N HIS A 411 6.57 11.03 17.05
CA HIS A 411 5.56 11.11 16.00
C HIS A 411 4.20 11.59 16.51
N LEU A 412 3.71 11.05 17.62
CA LEU A 412 2.46 11.49 18.25
C LEU A 412 2.50 12.98 18.63
N LYS A 413 3.60 13.46 19.22
CA LYS A 413 3.79 14.88 19.54
C LYS A 413 3.82 15.77 18.30
N LYS A 414 4.38 15.29 17.18
CA LYS A 414 4.30 16.00 15.89
C LYS A 414 2.85 16.08 15.40
N MET A 415 2.07 15.00 15.51
CA MET A 415 0.65 15.00 15.15
C MET A 415 -0.16 15.98 16.01
N GLU A 416 0.07 16.05 17.32
CA GLU A 416 -0.56 17.05 18.20
C GLU A 416 -0.19 18.49 17.81
N HIS A 417 1.07 18.72 17.42
CA HIS A 417 1.49 20.03 16.94
C HIS A 417 0.72 20.43 15.67
N VAL A 418 0.59 19.51 14.72
CA VAL A 418 -0.15 19.74 13.47
C VAL A 418 -1.64 19.94 13.75
N ALA A 419 -2.24 19.18 14.66
CA ALA A 419 -3.62 19.38 15.09
C ALA A 419 -3.83 20.81 15.62
N ARG A 420 -2.93 21.31 16.47
CA ARG A 420 -2.96 22.70 16.98
C ARG A 420 -2.79 23.73 15.88
N MET A 421 -1.87 23.52 14.92
CA MET A 421 -1.73 24.40 13.76
C MET A 421 -3.01 24.52 12.94
N LEU A 422 -3.77 23.41 12.84
CA LEU A 422 -5.04 23.33 12.12
C LEU A 422 -6.25 23.72 12.97
N GLY A 423 -6.04 24.19 14.21
CA GLY A 423 -7.09 24.73 15.09
C GLY A 423 -7.74 23.74 16.05
N SER A 424 -7.16 22.56 16.27
CA SER A 424 -7.66 21.54 17.20
C SER A 424 -6.84 21.46 18.49
N SER A 425 -7.49 21.00 19.56
CA SER A 425 -6.87 20.73 20.86
C SER A 425 -6.72 19.23 21.15
N ALA A 426 -6.83 18.37 20.14
CA ALA A 426 -6.70 16.94 20.30
C ALA A 426 -5.31 16.55 20.87
N THR A 427 -5.33 15.63 21.83
CA THR A 427 -4.14 15.11 22.51
C THR A 427 -4.04 13.62 22.27
N ALA A 428 -2.83 13.12 22.05
CA ALA A 428 -2.56 11.72 21.80
C ALA A 428 -2.93 10.87 23.01
N LYS A 429 -3.80 9.89 22.81
CA LYS A 429 -3.90 8.72 23.70
C LYS A 429 -2.84 7.71 23.26
N TYR A 430 -2.05 7.20 24.19
CA TYR A 430 -1.07 6.12 23.97
C TYR A 430 -0.89 5.28 25.24
N HIS A 431 -0.33 4.07 25.10
CA HIS A 431 0.03 3.18 26.18
C HIS A 431 1.55 3.18 26.37
N VAL A 432 2.02 3.11 27.62
CA VAL A 432 3.46 3.02 27.93
C VAL A 432 3.76 1.61 28.41
N ASP A 433 4.67 0.92 27.71
CA ASP A 433 5.14 -0.44 28.01
C ASP A 433 6.52 -0.43 28.69
#